data_AF-A0A539DR08-F1
#
_entry.id   AF-A0A539DR08-F1
#
_cell.length_a   1.000
_cell.length_b   1.000
_cell.length_c   1.000
_cell.angle_alpha   90.00
_cell.angle_beta   90.00
_cell.angle_gamma   90.00
#
_symmetry.space_group_name_H-M   'P 1'
#
loop_
_entity.id
_entity.type
_entity.pdbx_description
1 polymer ?
#
loop_
_entity_poly.entity_id
_entity_poly.type
_entity_poly.pdbx_seq_one_letter_code
_entity_poly.pdbx_strand_id
1 'polypeptide(L)'
;ARLSVIGAGFIGLEVAATARQLGCEVTVLEGAPAPMIRGLGAVMGADVATVHTRHGIDLRCGVEVAGIEGGDRVTGVRLGDGTVVPADVVLVGIGVAPSTGWLAGSGLTLADGIVCDDSLWTGVDGVYAAGDCARWHNHVFDPHDDAEMRVEHWTNAAEQGAAAARNLLAVANGEEPVPYESVPFFWSDQFESRVQFVGRAHGDDEVYVFAGAPGGPLAALYGHRGRLRGVLGVSMPKMVMPFRALIAARASWDEARRLATDLTS
;
A
#
# COMPACT_ATOMS: atom_id res chain seq x y z
N ALA A 1 -5.98 -23.50 17.05
CA ALA A 1 -5.86 -22.19 17.72
C ALA A 1 -6.70 -21.17 16.94
N ARG A 2 -7.27 -20.20 17.63
CA ARG A 2 -8.09 -19.12 17.06
C ARG A 2 -7.26 -17.85 16.93
N LEU A 3 -7.12 -17.34 15.72
CA LEU A 3 -6.45 -16.09 15.41
C LEU A 3 -7.51 -15.04 15.03
N SER A 4 -7.49 -13.91 15.73
CA SER A 4 -8.17 -12.70 15.25
C SER A 4 -7.16 -11.71 14.70
N VAL A 5 -7.35 -11.29 13.46
CA VAL A 5 -6.56 -10.25 12.80
C VAL A 5 -7.37 -8.96 12.80
N ILE A 6 -6.82 -7.89 13.36
CA ILE A 6 -7.41 -6.55 13.34
C ILE A 6 -6.70 -5.75 12.23
N GLY A 7 -7.42 -5.45 11.16
CA GLY A 7 -6.94 -4.79 9.94
C GLY A 7 -6.78 -5.76 8.77
N ALA A 8 -7.47 -5.47 7.67
CA ALA A 8 -7.44 -6.24 6.42
C ALA A 8 -6.60 -5.55 5.34
N GLY A 9 -5.45 -4.99 5.74
CA GLY A 9 -4.37 -4.60 4.83
C GLY A 9 -3.58 -5.82 4.34
N PHE A 10 -2.59 -5.59 3.46
CA PHE A 10 -1.78 -6.66 2.86
C PHE A 10 -1.15 -7.58 3.92
N ILE A 11 -0.46 -7.02 4.91
CA ILE A 11 0.19 -7.80 5.99
C ILE A 11 -0.83 -8.63 6.78
N GLY A 12 -1.96 -8.02 7.16
CA GLY A 12 -3.01 -8.72 7.92
C GLY A 12 -3.55 -9.92 7.15
N LEU A 13 -3.78 -9.75 5.86
CA LEU A 13 -4.27 -10.81 4.98
C LEU A 13 -3.21 -11.89 4.68
N GLU A 14 -1.94 -11.53 4.50
CA GLU A 14 -0.85 -12.51 4.35
C GLU A 14 -0.70 -13.42 5.58
N VAL A 15 -0.75 -12.82 6.78
CA VAL A 15 -0.70 -13.61 8.01
C VAL A 15 -1.96 -14.43 8.19
N ALA A 16 -3.14 -13.88 7.87
CA ALA A 16 -4.39 -14.63 7.91
C ALA A 16 -4.35 -15.85 6.99
N ALA A 17 -3.85 -15.70 5.75
CA ALA A 17 -3.69 -16.78 4.79
C ALA A 17 -2.74 -17.87 5.33
N THR A 18 -1.57 -17.45 5.82
CA THR A 18 -0.57 -18.36 6.38
C THR A 18 -1.13 -19.13 7.59
N ALA A 19 -1.76 -18.43 8.53
CA ALA A 19 -2.35 -19.05 9.72
C ALA A 19 -3.46 -20.04 9.34
N ARG A 20 -4.26 -19.73 8.33
CA ARG A 20 -5.30 -20.63 7.83
C ARG A 20 -4.71 -21.89 7.22
N GLN A 21 -3.66 -21.79 6.42
CA GLN A 21 -2.93 -22.93 5.86
C GLN A 21 -2.28 -23.82 6.93
N LEU A 22 -1.90 -23.23 8.07
CA LEU A 22 -1.41 -23.96 9.25
C LEU A 22 -2.52 -24.60 10.11
N GLY A 23 -3.79 -24.50 9.68
CA GLY A 23 -4.93 -25.13 10.36
C GLY A 23 -5.56 -24.30 11.48
N CYS A 24 -5.27 -23.00 11.56
CA CYS A 24 -5.96 -22.11 12.51
C CYS A 24 -7.39 -21.79 12.06
N GLU A 25 -8.24 -21.49 13.04
CA GLU A 25 -9.48 -20.76 12.80
C GLU A 25 -9.13 -19.27 12.77
N VAL A 26 -9.52 -18.57 11.70
CA VAL A 26 -9.08 -17.20 11.45
C VAL A 26 -10.28 -16.31 11.21
N THR A 27 -10.39 -15.24 12.01
CA THR A 27 -11.31 -14.13 11.78
C THR A 27 -10.50 -12.87 11.48
N VAL A 28 -10.86 -12.16 10.41
CA VAL A 28 -10.27 -10.86 10.05
C VAL A 28 -11.31 -9.78 10.27
N LEU A 29 -10.96 -8.74 11.02
CA LEU A 29 -11.83 -7.62 11.40
C LEU A 29 -11.29 -6.34 10.77
N GLU A 30 -12.10 -5.68 9.96
CA GLU A 30 -11.75 -4.44 9.24
C GLU A 30 -12.78 -3.35 9.53
N GLY A 31 -12.29 -2.17 9.93
CA GLY A 31 -13.13 -1.01 10.20
C GLY A 31 -13.61 -0.32 8.92
N ALA A 32 -12.83 -0.38 7.85
CA ALA A 32 -13.22 0.09 6.53
C ALA A 32 -14.33 -0.80 5.91
N PRO A 33 -15.11 -0.26 4.96
CA PRO A 33 -16.16 -1.03 4.29
C PRO A 33 -15.62 -2.14 3.36
N ALA A 34 -14.32 -2.13 3.06
CA ALA A 34 -13.67 -3.13 2.22
C ALA A 34 -12.20 -3.34 2.64
N PRO A 35 -11.65 -4.54 2.43
CA PRO A 35 -10.24 -4.83 2.68
C PRO A 35 -9.34 -4.15 1.66
N MET A 36 -8.07 -3.90 2.02
CA MET A 36 -7.06 -3.29 1.15
C MET A 36 -7.47 -1.96 0.49
N ILE A 37 -8.48 -1.26 1.03
CA ILE A 37 -9.10 -0.11 0.38
C ILE A 37 -8.12 1.02 0.08
N ARG A 38 -7.11 1.21 0.94
CA ARG A 38 -6.05 2.24 0.73
C ARG A 38 -5.13 1.91 -0.44
N GLY A 39 -4.93 0.63 -0.74
CA GLY A 39 -4.03 0.18 -1.81
C GLY A 39 -4.75 -0.08 -3.13
N LEU A 40 -5.98 -0.60 -3.08
CA LEU A 40 -6.70 -1.12 -4.26
C LEU A 40 -8.06 -0.44 -4.50
N GLY A 41 -8.54 0.40 -3.59
CA GLY A 41 -9.92 0.88 -3.62
C GLY A 41 -10.92 -0.20 -3.21
N ALA A 42 -12.19 0.19 -2.98
CA ALA A 42 -13.17 -0.70 -2.37
C ALA A 42 -13.54 -1.89 -3.27
N VAL A 43 -13.71 -1.64 -4.56
CA VAL A 43 -14.17 -2.66 -5.53
C VAL A 43 -13.11 -3.74 -5.73
N MET A 44 -11.88 -3.36 -6.09
CA MET A 44 -10.81 -4.33 -6.32
C MET A 44 -10.30 -4.95 -5.01
N GLY A 45 -10.28 -4.19 -3.91
CA GLY A 45 -9.94 -4.72 -2.59
C GLY A 45 -10.87 -5.87 -2.19
N ALA A 46 -12.19 -5.68 -2.30
CA ALA A 46 -13.17 -6.72 -2.04
C ALA A 46 -13.03 -7.92 -2.97
N ASP A 47 -12.77 -7.68 -4.27
CA ASP A 47 -12.57 -8.74 -5.25
C ASP A 47 -11.35 -9.62 -4.94
N VAL A 48 -10.19 -8.99 -4.70
CA VAL A 48 -8.96 -9.70 -4.34
C VAL A 48 -9.15 -10.48 -3.04
N ALA A 49 -9.91 -9.95 -2.08
CA ALA A 49 -10.16 -10.61 -0.82
C ALA A 49 -11.08 -11.84 -0.90
N THR A 50 -11.75 -12.10 -2.04
CA THR A 50 -12.58 -13.30 -2.22
C THR A 50 -11.81 -14.60 -2.04
N VAL A 51 -10.49 -14.61 -2.27
CA VAL A 51 -9.64 -15.78 -2.01
C VAL A 51 -9.67 -16.18 -0.53
N HIS A 52 -9.73 -15.21 0.39
CA HIS A 52 -9.72 -15.48 1.84
C HIS A 52 -10.99 -16.19 2.29
N THR A 53 -12.16 -15.71 1.85
CA THR A 53 -13.44 -16.32 2.23
C THR A 53 -13.60 -17.71 1.62
N ARG A 54 -13.09 -17.95 0.40
CA ARG A 54 -13.03 -19.29 -0.22
C ARG A 54 -12.20 -20.29 0.57
N HIS A 55 -11.12 -19.83 1.22
CA HIS A 55 -10.30 -20.64 2.12
C HIS A 55 -10.86 -20.71 3.56
N GLY A 56 -12.06 -20.19 3.80
CA GLY A 56 -12.77 -20.29 5.07
C GLY A 56 -12.30 -19.31 6.14
N ILE A 57 -11.69 -18.18 5.75
CA ILE A 57 -11.49 -17.05 6.66
C ILE A 57 -12.82 -16.32 6.85
N ASP A 58 -13.17 -16.06 8.11
CA ASP A 58 -14.29 -15.21 8.49
C ASP A 58 -13.85 -13.74 8.39
N LEU A 59 -14.06 -13.13 7.22
CA LEU A 59 -13.70 -11.74 6.94
C LEU A 59 -14.89 -10.82 7.19
N ARG A 60 -14.76 -9.90 8.15
CA ARG A 60 -15.80 -8.94 8.55
C ARG A 60 -15.30 -7.52 8.33
N CYS A 61 -15.95 -6.79 7.43
CA CYS A 61 -15.67 -5.38 7.14
C CYS A 61 -16.75 -4.47 7.74
N GLY A 62 -16.44 -3.18 7.90
CA GLY A 62 -17.34 -2.20 8.50
C GLY A 62 -17.59 -2.43 10.00
N VAL A 63 -16.67 -3.11 10.69
CA VAL A 63 -16.79 -3.43 12.12
C VAL A 63 -15.83 -2.60 12.96
N GLU A 64 -16.35 -1.99 14.02
CA GLU A 64 -15.53 -1.30 15.00
C GLU A 64 -14.97 -2.29 16.02
N VAL A 65 -13.66 -2.24 16.29
CA VAL A 65 -13.04 -2.97 17.40
C VAL A 65 -12.96 -2.05 18.63
N ALA A 66 -13.68 -2.41 19.68
CA ALA A 66 -13.79 -1.66 20.92
C ALA A 66 -12.77 -2.08 22.00
N GLY A 67 -12.10 -3.22 21.82
CA GLY A 67 -11.04 -3.65 22.72
C GLY A 67 -10.60 -5.09 22.54
N ILE A 68 -9.50 -5.44 23.20
CA ILE A 68 -9.00 -6.81 23.31
C ILE A 68 -9.35 -7.30 24.72
N GLU A 69 -10.00 -8.46 24.80
CA GLU A 69 -10.45 -9.07 26.05
C GLU A 69 -9.37 -10.00 26.62
N GLY A 70 -9.23 -10.01 27.95
CA GLY A 70 -8.32 -10.89 28.65
C GLY A 70 -7.72 -10.26 29.91
N GLY A 71 -6.89 -11.04 30.59
CA GLY A 71 -5.99 -10.58 31.65
C GLY A 71 -4.55 -10.68 31.17
N ASP A 72 -3.78 -11.60 31.77
CA ASP A 72 -2.40 -11.90 31.34
C ASP A 72 -2.33 -12.54 29.95
N ARG A 73 -3.45 -13.08 29.44
CA ARG A 73 -3.60 -13.66 28.11
C ARG A 73 -4.89 -13.20 27.46
N VAL A 74 -4.83 -13.01 26.15
CA VAL A 74 -6.00 -12.68 25.34
C VAL A 74 -6.99 -13.85 25.30
N THR A 75 -8.28 -13.52 25.33
CA THR A 75 -9.38 -14.48 25.18
C THR A 75 -10.33 -14.11 24.04
N GLY A 76 -10.25 -12.89 23.52
CA GLY A 76 -11.08 -12.44 22.41
C GLY A 76 -10.89 -10.98 22.04
N VAL A 77 -11.65 -10.55 21.03
CA VAL A 77 -11.73 -9.15 20.57
C VAL A 77 -13.18 -8.70 20.69
N ARG A 78 -13.41 -7.61 21.43
CA ARG A 78 -14.74 -7.00 21.61
C ARG A 78 -14.98 -5.99 20.50
N LEU A 79 -16.13 -6.11 19.84
CA LEU A 79 -16.60 -5.20 18.80
C LEU A 79 -17.45 -4.07 19.41
N GLY A 80 -17.66 -3.00 18.64
CA GLY A 80 -18.45 -1.82 19.05
C GLY A 80 -19.91 -2.13 19.39
N ASP A 81 -20.47 -3.21 18.84
CA ASP A 81 -21.83 -3.68 19.15
C ASP A 81 -21.91 -4.56 20.42
N GLY A 82 -20.78 -4.79 21.09
CA GLY A 82 -20.66 -5.64 22.27
C GLY A 82 -20.41 -7.13 21.97
N THR A 83 -20.41 -7.55 20.70
CA THR A 83 -20.04 -8.91 20.30
C THR A 83 -18.58 -9.19 20.67
N VAL A 84 -18.30 -10.37 21.23
CA VAL A 84 -16.92 -10.83 21.47
C VAL A 84 -16.58 -11.95 20.49
N VAL A 85 -15.55 -11.71 19.66
CA VAL A 85 -14.95 -12.71 18.79
C VAL A 85 -13.88 -13.47 19.59
N PRO A 86 -14.03 -14.78 19.85
CA PRO A 86 -13.06 -15.51 20.65
C PRO A 86 -11.71 -15.66 19.94
N ALA A 87 -10.62 -15.44 20.66
CA ALA A 87 -9.26 -15.47 20.11
C ALA A 87 -8.26 -15.98 21.14
N ASP A 88 -7.33 -16.83 20.69
CA ASP A 88 -6.18 -17.27 21.50
C ASP A 88 -4.93 -16.44 21.16
N VAL A 89 -4.92 -15.83 19.96
CA VAL A 89 -3.90 -14.93 19.44
C VAL A 89 -4.59 -13.77 18.74
N VAL A 90 -4.10 -12.55 18.95
CA VAL A 90 -4.54 -11.36 18.21
C VAL A 90 -3.35 -10.77 17.47
N LEU A 91 -3.53 -10.55 16.16
CA LEU A 91 -2.61 -9.79 15.34
C LEU A 91 -3.20 -8.41 15.04
N VAL A 92 -2.40 -7.37 15.22
CA VAL A 92 -2.79 -5.98 14.92
C VAL A 92 -2.03 -5.51 13.69
N GLY A 93 -2.76 -5.26 12.61
CA GLY A 93 -2.25 -4.83 11.30
C GLY A 93 -3.02 -3.62 10.77
N ILE A 94 -3.08 -2.55 11.56
CA ILE A 94 -3.88 -1.33 11.28
C ILE A 94 -3.07 -0.18 10.66
N GLY A 95 -1.86 -0.47 10.17
CA GLY A 95 -0.88 0.51 9.72
C GLY A 95 0.18 0.80 10.79
N VAL A 96 1.23 1.52 10.40
CA VAL A 96 2.34 1.90 11.27
C VAL A 96 2.47 3.41 11.35
N ALA A 97 3.01 3.89 12.48
CA ALA A 97 3.47 5.26 12.61
C ALA A 97 4.98 5.32 12.35
N PRO A 98 5.49 6.32 11.61
CA PRO A 98 6.91 6.46 11.38
C PRO A 98 7.63 6.69 12.72
N SER A 99 8.77 6.01 12.92
CA SER A 99 9.54 6.04 14.18
C SER A 99 10.39 7.32 14.31
N THR A 100 9.73 8.47 14.37
CA THR A 100 10.36 9.80 14.40
C THR A 100 10.38 10.46 15.78
N GLY A 101 9.86 9.79 16.82
CA GLY A 101 9.73 10.38 18.17
C GLY A 101 11.04 10.87 18.78
N TRP A 102 12.16 10.22 18.47
CA TRP A 102 13.50 10.61 18.94
C TRP A 102 14.04 11.88 18.28
N LEU A 103 13.41 12.36 17.20
CA LEU A 103 13.75 13.61 16.50
C LEU A 103 13.04 14.83 17.07
N ALA A 104 12.20 14.67 18.10
CA ALA A 104 11.52 15.79 18.73
C ALA A 104 12.55 16.83 19.25
N GLY A 105 12.39 18.09 18.83
CA GLY A 105 13.30 19.18 19.21
C GLY A 105 14.60 19.26 18.39
N SER A 106 14.78 18.42 17.36
CA SER A 106 15.96 18.46 16.47
C SER A 106 15.98 19.63 15.50
N GLY A 107 14.86 20.34 15.33
CA GLY A 107 14.68 21.37 14.30
C GLY A 107 14.17 20.83 12.95
N LEU A 108 14.07 19.50 12.79
CA LEU A 108 13.44 18.89 11.61
C LEU A 108 11.92 19.07 11.62
N THR A 109 11.35 19.27 10.44
CA THR A 109 9.89 19.30 10.25
C THR A 109 9.34 17.87 10.25
N LEU A 110 8.46 17.56 11.19
CA LEU A 110 7.82 16.24 11.32
C LEU A 110 6.31 16.36 11.09
N ALA A 111 5.78 15.62 10.12
CA ALA A 111 4.35 15.54 9.83
C ALA A 111 4.04 14.18 9.20
N ASP A 112 3.62 13.18 9.99
CA ASP A 112 3.52 11.77 9.57
C ASP A 112 4.71 11.36 8.69
N GLY A 113 5.91 11.51 9.26
CA GLY A 113 7.21 11.34 8.59
C GLY A 113 8.12 12.55 8.81
N ILE A 114 9.36 12.44 8.34
CA ILE A 114 10.32 13.54 8.18
C ILE A 114 9.99 14.23 6.85
N VAL A 115 9.60 15.50 6.91
CA VAL A 115 9.26 16.27 5.72
C VAL A 115 10.54 16.65 4.99
N CYS A 116 10.58 16.32 3.70
CA CYS A 116 11.67 16.62 2.80
C CYS A 116 11.16 17.41 1.59
N ASP A 117 12.07 18.09 0.91
CA ASP A 117 11.80 18.56 -0.44
C ASP A 117 11.75 17.39 -1.45
N ASP A 118 11.54 17.72 -2.72
CA ASP A 118 11.50 16.75 -3.83
C ASP A 118 12.86 16.03 -4.04
N SER A 119 13.96 16.58 -3.54
CA SER A 119 15.30 15.98 -3.57
C SER A 119 15.63 15.12 -2.34
N LEU A 120 14.67 14.94 -1.42
CA LEU A 120 14.82 14.21 -0.14
C LEU A 120 15.63 14.96 0.93
N TRP A 121 15.90 16.23 0.72
CA TRP A 121 16.58 17.07 1.70
C TRP A 121 15.59 17.54 2.77
N THR A 122 16.01 17.50 4.03
CA THR A 122 15.12 17.78 5.18
C THR A 122 14.96 19.26 5.52
N GLY A 123 15.63 20.15 4.78
CA GLY A 123 15.75 21.57 5.13
C GLY A 123 16.93 21.90 6.06
N VAL A 124 17.67 20.89 6.54
CA VAL A 124 18.87 21.05 7.37
C VAL A 124 20.11 20.61 6.59
N ASP A 125 21.14 21.45 6.57
CA ASP A 125 22.37 21.21 5.82
C ASP A 125 22.98 19.83 6.14
N GLY A 126 23.31 19.07 5.10
CA GLY A 126 23.85 17.71 5.20
C GLY A 126 22.87 16.64 5.71
N VAL A 127 21.58 16.95 5.93
CA VAL A 127 20.60 16.00 6.46
C VAL A 127 19.53 15.65 5.44
N TYR A 128 19.46 14.37 5.08
CA TYR A 128 18.49 13.78 4.16
C TYR A 128 17.73 12.65 4.85
N ALA A 129 16.54 12.31 4.36
CA ALA A 129 15.76 11.16 4.86
C ALA A 129 15.43 10.18 3.73
N ALA A 130 15.27 8.90 4.11
CA ALA A 130 14.88 7.84 3.20
C ALA A 130 14.11 6.73 3.91
N GLY A 131 13.40 5.90 3.14
CA GLY A 131 12.58 4.79 3.62
C GLY A 131 11.24 5.24 4.19
N ASP A 132 10.62 4.36 4.96
CA ASP A 132 9.25 4.49 5.47
C ASP A 132 8.97 5.77 6.27
N CYS A 133 10.03 6.41 6.78
CA CYS A 133 9.93 7.65 7.55
C CYS A 133 9.97 8.92 6.69
N ALA A 134 10.39 8.85 5.43
CA ALA A 134 10.54 10.03 4.58
C ALA A 134 9.21 10.40 3.90
N ARG A 135 8.82 11.66 4.05
CA ARG A 135 7.71 12.28 3.35
C ARG A 135 8.25 13.29 2.36
N TRP A 136 7.88 13.18 1.09
CA TRP A 136 8.34 14.08 0.04
C TRP A 136 7.24 14.35 -0.99
N HIS A 137 7.44 15.40 -1.78
CA HIS A 137 6.60 15.70 -2.94
C HIS A 137 7.10 14.93 -4.17
N ASN A 138 6.23 14.13 -4.78
CA ASN A 138 6.56 13.35 -5.98
C ASN A 138 5.82 13.88 -7.20
N HIS A 139 6.56 14.61 -8.04
CA HIS A 139 6.04 15.27 -9.23
C HIS A 139 5.44 14.34 -10.30
N VAL A 140 5.71 13.03 -10.27
CA VAL A 140 5.04 12.04 -11.14
C VAL A 140 3.52 12.11 -11.01
N PHE A 141 3.04 12.43 -9.81
CA PHE A 141 1.62 12.46 -9.48
C PHE A 141 1.05 13.89 -9.47
N ASP A 142 1.74 14.90 -10.00
CA ASP A 142 1.16 16.24 -10.14
C ASP A 142 0.04 16.31 -11.19
N PRO A 143 -0.91 17.27 -11.06
CA PRO A 143 -1.10 18.20 -9.95
C PRO A 143 -2.08 17.66 -8.90
N HIS A 144 -2.05 16.35 -8.61
CA HIS A 144 -3.05 15.73 -7.76
C HIS A 144 -2.83 16.06 -6.28
N ASP A 145 -3.93 16.10 -5.51
CA ASP A 145 -3.94 16.51 -4.10
C ASP A 145 -3.15 15.55 -3.18
N ASP A 146 -2.67 14.43 -3.72
CA ASP A 146 -1.88 13.42 -3.03
C ASP A 146 -0.44 13.28 -3.58
N ALA A 147 0.10 14.29 -4.25
CA ALA A 147 1.48 14.29 -4.71
C ALA A 147 2.50 14.25 -3.56
N GLU A 148 2.14 14.76 -2.37
CA GLU A 148 2.89 14.45 -1.15
C GLU A 148 2.65 13.01 -0.71
N MET A 149 3.74 12.29 -0.46
CA MET A 149 3.67 10.86 -0.14
C MET A 149 4.70 10.39 0.86
N ARG A 150 4.34 9.29 1.51
CA ARG A 150 5.21 8.45 2.33
C ARG A 150 4.94 7.01 1.92
N VAL A 151 5.98 6.30 1.49
CA VAL A 151 5.86 4.98 0.85
C VAL A 151 6.61 3.93 1.65
N GLU A 152 5.86 2.96 2.17
CA GLU A 152 6.34 1.87 3.02
C GLU A 152 6.62 0.61 2.18
N HIS A 153 7.48 0.74 1.17
CA HIS A 153 7.81 -0.35 0.26
C HIS A 153 9.30 -0.62 0.28
N TRP A 154 9.68 -1.90 0.26
CA TRP A 154 11.07 -2.32 0.26
C TRP A 154 11.87 -1.72 -0.91
N THR A 155 11.28 -1.69 -2.11
CA THR A 155 11.87 -1.07 -3.32
C THR A 155 12.08 0.43 -3.14
N ASN A 156 11.08 1.13 -2.60
CA ASN A 156 11.18 2.55 -2.32
C ASN A 156 12.30 2.86 -1.32
N ALA A 157 12.42 2.10 -0.23
CA ALA A 157 13.47 2.32 0.75
C ALA A 157 14.89 2.22 0.14
N ALA A 158 15.12 1.23 -0.71
CA ALA A 158 16.40 1.06 -1.41
C ALA A 158 16.65 2.18 -2.44
N GLU A 159 15.67 2.48 -3.28
CA GLU A 159 15.77 3.52 -4.33
C GLU A 159 15.96 4.92 -3.72
N GLN A 160 15.21 5.24 -2.66
CA GLN A 160 15.25 6.52 -1.94
C GLN A 160 16.56 6.70 -1.18
N GLY A 161 17.09 5.64 -0.54
CA GLY A 161 18.40 5.70 0.12
C GLY A 161 19.53 6.03 -0.86
N ALA A 162 19.49 5.43 -2.05
CA ALA A 162 20.46 5.73 -3.10
C ALA A 162 20.29 7.16 -3.67
N ALA A 163 19.05 7.65 -3.79
CA ALA A 163 18.76 9.01 -4.26
C ALA A 163 19.22 10.07 -3.24
N ALA A 164 18.91 9.89 -1.95
CA ALA A 164 19.36 10.77 -0.88
C ALA A 164 20.89 10.90 -0.84
N ALA A 165 21.62 9.78 -0.96
CA ALA A 165 23.08 9.80 -1.00
C ALA A 165 23.63 10.53 -2.24
N ARG A 166 23.01 10.34 -3.42
CA ARG A 166 23.41 11.07 -4.64
C ARG A 166 23.18 12.57 -4.51
N ASN A 167 22.03 12.99 -3.98
CA ASN A 167 21.72 14.40 -3.83
C ASN A 167 22.60 15.08 -2.78
N LEU A 168 22.92 14.39 -1.68
CA LEU A 168 23.90 14.87 -0.70
C LEU A 168 25.26 15.12 -1.35
N LEU A 169 25.75 14.18 -2.17
CA LEU A 169 27.05 14.31 -2.84
C LEU A 169 27.03 15.39 -3.94
N ALA A 170 25.93 15.52 -4.69
CA ALA A 170 25.76 16.56 -5.69
C ALA A 170 25.89 17.95 -5.05
N VAL A 171 25.13 18.22 -3.97
CA VAL A 171 25.21 19.49 -3.23
C VAL A 171 26.62 19.72 -2.67
N ALA A 172 27.25 18.69 -2.09
CA ALA A 172 28.62 18.80 -1.57
C ALA A 172 29.66 19.14 -2.66
N ASN A 173 29.40 18.78 -3.91
CA ASN A 173 30.25 19.08 -5.06
C ASN A 173 29.86 20.36 -5.81
N GLY A 174 28.83 21.09 -5.35
CA GLY A 174 28.31 22.28 -6.03
C GLY A 174 27.49 21.99 -7.29
N GLU A 175 26.92 20.78 -7.39
CA GLU A 175 26.01 20.35 -8.44
C GLU A 175 24.54 20.50 -8.00
N GLU A 176 23.64 20.63 -8.97
CA GLU A 176 22.20 20.73 -8.71
C GLU A 176 21.63 19.35 -8.28
N PRO A 177 20.87 19.26 -7.18
CA PRO A 177 20.21 18.02 -6.78
C PRO A 177 19.10 17.64 -7.78
N VAL A 178 18.80 16.34 -7.85
CA VAL A 178 17.77 15.81 -8.77
C VAL A 178 16.53 15.39 -7.98
N PRO A 179 15.31 15.82 -8.40
CA PRO A 179 14.07 15.36 -7.78
C PRO A 179 13.91 13.84 -7.78
N TYR A 180 13.41 13.28 -6.69
CA TYR A 180 13.10 11.87 -6.51
C TYR A 180 11.67 11.57 -7.01
N GLU A 181 11.57 11.37 -8.32
CA GLU A 181 10.34 11.04 -9.04
C GLU A 181 10.16 9.52 -9.20
N SER A 182 9.73 8.83 -8.14
CA SER A 182 9.55 7.37 -8.18
C SER A 182 8.14 6.94 -8.61
N VAL A 183 8.03 5.77 -9.23
CA VAL A 183 6.75 5.07 -9.41
C VAL A 183 6.71 3.92 -8.40
N PRO A 184 5.89 4.02 -7.33
CA PRO A 184 5.79 2.98 -6.31
C PRO A 184 5.43 1.62 -6.90
N PHE A 185 6.00 0.57 -6.34
CA PHE A 185 5.71 -0.79 -6.72
C PHE A 185 5.77 -1.70 -5.50
N PHE A 186 4.75 -2.52 -5.32
CA PHE A 186 4.71 -3.56 -4.31
C PHE A 186 4.04 -4.84 -4.83
N TRP A 187 4.20 -5.92 -4.06
CA TRP A 187 3.48 -7.16 -4.25
C TRP A 187 3.01 -7.71 -2.91
N SER A 188 2.05 -8.62 -2.97
CA SER A 188 1.56 -9.38 -1.82
C SER A 188 1.19 -10.78 -2.26
N ASP A 189 1.62 -11.80 -1.51
CA ASP A 189 1.35 -13.20 -1.80
C ASP A 189 0.31 -13.74 -0.78
N GLN A 190 -0.90 -14.07 -1.25
CA GLN A 190 -2.04 -14.44 -0.41
C GLN A 190 -2.67 -15.72 -0.97
N PHE A 191 -2.46 -16.86 -0.30
CA PHE A 191 -2.79 -18.19 -0.83
C PHE A 191 -2.22 -18.42 -2.24
N GLU A 192 -3.05 -18.75 -3.23
CA GLU A 192 -2.68 -18.90 -4.64
C GLU A 192 -2.62 -17.57 -5.41
N SER A 193 -2.97 -16.45 -4.77
CA SER A 193 -3.04 -15.14 -5.40
C SER A 193 -1.74 -14.36 -5.20
N ARG A 194 -1.15 -13.89 -6.30
CA ARG A 194 -0.05 -12.90 -6.26
C ARG A 194 -0.58 -11.55 -6.72
N VAL A 195 -0.72 -10.63 -5.79
CA VAL A 195 -1.13 -9.25 -6.05
C VAL A 195 0.12 -8.43 -6.37
N GLN A 196 0.05 -7.62 -7.41
CA GLN A 196 1.07 -6.63 -7.76
C GLN A 196 0.40 -5.32 -8.09
N PHE A 197 1.01 -4.22 -7.64
CA PHE A 197 0.51 -2.90 -7.96
C PHE A 197 1.68 -1.98 -8.30
N VAL A 198 1.59 -1.31 -9.44
CA VAL A 198 2.52 -0.25 -9.86
C VAL A 198 1.75 1.07 -9.87
N GLY A 199 2.35 2.13 -9.34
CA GLY A 199 1.74 3.45 -9.24
C GLY A 199 1.01 3.66 -7.91
N ARG A 200 -0.03 4.51 -7.92
CA ARG A 200 -0.78 4.85 -6.71
C ARG A 200 -2.28 4.98 -6.99
N ALA A 201 -3.07 4.21 -6.26
CA ALA A 201 -4.53 4.32 -6.26
C ALA A 201 -5.01 5.59 -5.54
N HIS A 202 -6.13 6.14 -5.99
CA HIS A 202 -6.90 7.20 -5.36
C HIS A 202 -8.35 6.74 -5.15
N GLY A 203 -9.05 7.33 -4.17
CA GLY A 203 -10.43 6.92 -3.83
C GLY A 203 -11.45 7.11 -4.97
N ASP A 204 -11.17 8.06 -5.87
CA ASP A 204 -12.02 8.42 -7.02
C ASP A 204 -11.46 7.91 -8.37
N ASP A 205 -10.65 6.84 -8.35
CA ASP A 205 -10.11 6.28 -9.59
C ASP A 205 -11.21 5.60 -10.44
N GLU A 206 -11.17 5.86 -11.74
CA GLU A 206 -11.78 5.00 -12.76
C GLU A 206 -10.97 3.70 -12.84
N VAL A 207 -11.64 2.56 -12.64
CA VAL A 207 -11.00 1.24 -12.74
C VAL A 207 -11.44 0.55 -14.03
N TYR A 208 -10.48 0.14 -14.85
CA TYR A 208 -10.73 -0.58 -16.10
C TYR A 208 -10.00 -1.93 -16.12
N VAL A 209 -10.76 -3.02 -15.95
CA VAL A 209 -10.25 -4.39 -16.09
C VAL A 209 -10.05 -4.68 -17.58
N PHE A 210 -8.81 -4.93 -17.99
CA PHE A 210 -8.47 -5.17 -19.40
C PHE A 210 -8.09 -6.61 -19.71
N ALA A 211 -7.69 -7.40 -18.69
CA ALA A 211 -7.40 -8.82 -18.84
C ALA A 211 -7.97 -9.61 -17.66
N GLY A 212 -8.43 -10.84 -17.94
CA GLY A 212 -9.00 -11.71 -16.92
C GLY A 212 -10.37 -11.24 -16.42
N ALA A 213 -10.73 -11.66 -15.21
CA ALA A 213 -12.03 -11.35 -14.62
C ALA A 213 -11.99 -11.32 -13.08
N PRO A 214 -12.89 -10.54 -12.45
CA PRO A 214 -13.10 -10.53 -11.00
C PRO A 214 -13.24 -11.94 -10.41
N GLY A 215 -12.66 -12.16 -9.22
CA GLY A 215 -12.69 -13.42 -8.50
C GLY A 215 -11.69 -14.46 -9.03
N GLY A 216 -10.78 -14.07 -9.91
CA GLY A 216 -9.71 -14.89 -10.46
C GLY A 216 -8.51 -14.03 -10.89
N PRO A 217 -7.62 -14.56 -11.74
CA PRO A 217 -6.55 -13.75 -12.31
C PRO A 217 -7.13 -12.59 -13.12
N LEU A 218 -6.60 -11.38 -12.90
CA LEU A 218 -7.00 -10.17 -13.63
C LEU A 218 -5.88 -9.15 -13.71
N ALA A 219 -6.01 -8.21 -14.65
CA ALA A 219 -5.24 -6.98 -14.67
C ALA A 219 -6.16 -5.78 -14.90
N ALA A 220 -5.95 -4.71 -14.15
CA ALA A 220 -6.79 -3.52 -14.15
C ALA A 220 -5.96 -2.23 -14.13
N LEU A 221 -6.37 -1.26 -14.94
CA LEU A 221 -5.86 0.11 -14.90
C LEU A 221 -6.63 0.94 -13.88
N TYR A 222 -5.93 1.88 -13.26
CA TYR A 222 -6.47 2.91 -12.38
C TYR A 222 -6.20 4.27 -13.02
N GLY A 223 -7.26 5.03 -13.28
CA GLY A 223 -7.21 6.31 -13.95
C GLY A 223 -7.84 7.41 -13.11
N HIS A 224 -7.24 8.60 -13.10
CA HIS A 224 -7.80 9.75 -12.41
C HIS A 224 -7.67 11.00 -13.29
N ARG A 225 -8.77 11.75 -13.45
CA ARG A 225 -8.80 12.99 -14.25
C ARG A 225 -8.13 12.83 -15.63
N GLY A 226 -8.36 11.69 -16.30
CA GLY A 226 -7.84 11.40 -17.63
C GLY A 226 -6.35 11.00 -17.71
N ARG A 227 -5.71 10.70 -16.58
CA ARG A 227 -4.32 10.18 -16.52
C ARG A 227 -4.26 8.78 -15.92
N LEU A 228 -3.29 7.99 -16.37
CA LEU A 228 -2.96 6.71 -15.75
C LEU A 228 -2.27 6.95 -14.40
N ARG A 229 -2.76 6.30 -13.36
CA ARG A 229 -2.30 6.44 -11.97
C ARG A 229 -1.69 5.17 -11.41
N GLY A 230 -2.24 4.03 -11.79
CA GLY A 230 -1.75 2.74 -11.33
C GLY A 230 -2.25 1.58 -12.15
N VAL A 231 -1.65 0.42 -11.92
CA VAL A 231 -2.01 -0.84 -12.54
C VAL A 231 -1.94 -1.94 -11.50
N LEU A 232 -3.06 -2.66 -11.35
CA LEU A 232 -3.19 -3.85 -10.55
C LEU A 232 -3.01 -5.08 -11.45
N GLY A 233 -2.23 -6.05 -10.99
CA GLY A 233 -2.25 -7.42 -11.50
C GLY A 233 -2.51 -8.40 -10.36
N VAL A 234 -3.48 -9.27 -10.53
CA VAL A 234 -3.77 -10.40 -9.64
C VAL A 234 -3.42 -11.66 -10.41
N SER A 235 -2.35 -12.33 -10.01
CA SER A 235 -1.79 -13.50 -10.69
C SER A 235 -1.52 -13.27 -12.20
N MET A 236 -1.28 -12.02 -12.59
CA MET A 236 -0.96 -11.59 -13.96
C MET A 236 0.31 -10.69 -14.02
N PRO A 237 1.47 -11.16 -13.52
CA PRO A 237 2.69 -10.34 -13.40
C PRO A 237 3.14 -9.66 -14.69
N LYS A 238 2.97 -10.33 -15.83
CA LYS A 238 3.40 -9.85 -17.15
C LYS A 238 2.61 -8.63 -17.63
N MET A 239 1.41 -8.42 -17.10
CA MET A 239 0.52 -7.33 -17.51
C MET A 239 0.78 -6.02 -16.77
N VAL A 240 1.60 -6.02 -15.71
CA VAL A 240 1.75 -4.85 -14.83
C VAL A 240 2.96 -3.99 -15.22
N MET A 241 4.14 -4.60 -15.35
CA MET A 241 5.40 -3.85 -15.51
C MET A 241 5.49 -2.94 -16.75
N PRO A 242 4.89 -3.26 -17.92
CA PRO A 242 4.92 -2.36 -19.08
C PRO A 242 4.39 -0.95 -18.78
N PHE A 243 3.48 -0.80 -17.81
CA PHE A 243 2.85 0.47 -17.47
C PHE A 243 3.69 1.37 -16.55
N ARG A 244 4.76 0.85 -15.91
CA ARG A 244 5.60 1.67 -15.01
C ARG A 244 6.20 2.88 -15.74
N ALA A 245 6.66 2.68 -16.98
CA ALA A 245 7.21 3.76 -17.81
C ALA A 245 6.13 4.77 -18.24
N LEU A 246 4.91 4.31 -18.52
CA LEU A 246 3.79 5.21 -18.84
C LEU A 246 3.40 6.08 -17.65
N ILE A 247 3.36 5.51 -16.44
CA ILE A 247 3.08 6.27 -15.21
C ILE A 247 4.18 7.31 -14.98
N ALA A 248 5.45 6.92 -15.10
CA ALA A 248 6.58 7.86 -14.98
C ALA A 248 6.51 9.01 -16.01
N ALA A 249 6.08 8.71 -17.23
CA ALA A 249 5.86 9.69 -18.29
C ALA A 249 4.54 10.48 -18.15
N ARG A 250 3.77 10.22 -17.08
CA ARG A 250 2.47 10.85 -16.78
C ARG A 250 1.47 10.66 -17.92
N ALA A 251 1.46 9.48 -18.53
CA ALA A 251 0.65 9.17 -19.70
C ALA A 251 -0.85 9.40 -19.47
N SER A 252 -1.56 9.75 -20.55
CA SER A 252 -3.00 9.87 -20.58
C SER A 252 -3.70 8.52 -20.41
N TRP A 253 -4.96 8.56 -20.00
CA TRP A 253 -5.81 7.38 -19.90
C TRP A 253 -5.94 6.65 -21.24
N ASP A 254 -6.04 7.38 -22.35
CA ASP A 254 -6.16 6.81 -23.68
C ASP A 254 -4.88 6.08 -24.13
N GLU A 255 -3.70 6.61 -23.80
CA GLU A 255 -2.42 5.92 -24.05
C GLU A 255 -2.35 4.59 -23.29
N ALA A 256 -2.77 4.60 -22.02
CA ALA A 256 -2.80 3.40 -21.21
C ALA A 256 -3.79 2.35 -21.75
N ARG A 257 -4.99 2.78 -22.16
CA ARG A 257 -5.98 1.87 -22.75
C ARG A 257 -5.53 1.27 -24.06
N ARG A 258 -4.80 2.02 -24.90
CA ARG A 258 -4.19 1.47 -26.12
C ARG A 258 -3.19 0.37 -25.80
N LEU A 259 -2.25 0.61 -24.88
CA LEU A 259 -1.30 -0.43 -24.47
C LEU A 259 -2.01 -1.66 -23.88
N ALA A 260 -3.06 -1.46 -23.10
CA ALA A 260 -3.86 -2.56 -22.55
C ALA A 260 -4.51 -3.42 -23.65
N THR A 261 -5.03 -2.80 -24.72
CA THR A 261 -5.54 -3.51 -25.90
C THR A 261 -4.43 -4.28 -26.62
N ASP A 262 -3.26 -3.67 -26.81
CA ASP A 262 -2.12 -4.31 -27.49
C ASP A 262 -1.60 -5.54 -26.71
N LEU A 263 -1.60 -5.49 -25.38
CA LEU A 263 -1.18 -6.60 -24.51
C LEU A 263 -2.16 -7.78 -24.48
N THR A 264 -3.39 -7.59 -24.94
CA THR A 264 -4.46 -8.59 -24.89
C THR A 264 -4.91 -9.07 -26.27
N SER A 265 -4.30 -8.53 -27.33
CA SER A 265 -4.47 -8.96 -28.72
C SER A 265 -3.53 -10.14 -29.04
#